data_AF-A0AAD8Z2K9-F1
#
_entry.id   AF-A0AAD8Z2K9-F1
#
_cell.length_a   1.000
_cell.length_b   1.000
_cell.length_c   1.000
_cell.angle_alpha   90.00
_cell.angle_beta   90.00
_cell.angle_gamma   90.00
#
_symmetry.space_group_name_H-M   'P 1'
#
loop_
_entity.id
_entity.type
_entity.pdbx_description
1 polymer ?
#
loop_
_entity_poly.entity_id
_entity_poly.type
_entity_poly.pdbx_seq_one_letter_code
_entity_poly.pdbx_strand_id
1 'polypeptide(L)'
;MTSSNLQKEWHAAAGVNCTERRVRNRLLEAGLKSCKARKKPFINEKQRRARLKFAKDHKDWTVEDWSKVVFSDECNFQLCETPSHVMNNAPCHTAGSIKVWMRDHQNKTISWPAQSPDLNPTENLWNVIQRKMDGHKPSNKAELLEFLCQEWCKVTQQQCERLVEIMPRCMKGVIKNQGYSTKS
;
A
#
# COMPACT_ATOMS: atom_id res chain seq x y z
N MET A 1 -15.37 16.05 4.03
CA MET A 1 -16.48 16.91 4.50
C MET A 1 -16.93 16.39 5.85
N THR A 2 -16.98 17.24 6.89
CA THR A 2 -17.27 16.83 8.26
C THR A 2 -18.68 17.24 8.68
N SER A 3 -19.22 16.63 9.75
CA SER A 3 -20.51 17.02 10.34
C SER A 3 -20.58 18.50 10.73
N SER A 4 -19.46 19.07 11.20
CA SER A 4 -19.36 20.50 11.52
C SER A 4 -19.42 21.40 10.28
N ASN A 5 -18.84 20.99 9.16
CA ASN A 5 -18.93 21.76 7.92
C ASN A 5 -20.36 21.77 7.36
N LEU A 6 -21.04 20.61 7.37
CA LEU A 6 -22.43 20.48 6.94
C LEU A 6 -23.39 21.27 7.84
N GLN A 7 -23.13 21.31 9.15
CA GLN A 7 -23.90 22.15 10.07
C GLN A 7 -23.81 23.64 9.70
N LYS A 8 -22.59 24.13 9.42
CA LYS A 8 -22.38 25.54 9.02
C LYS A 8 -23.04 25.85 7.68
N GLU A 9 -22.95 24.95 6.72
CA GLU A 9 -23.59 25.09 5.41
C GLU A 9 -25.13 25.09 5.52
N TRP A 10 -25.73 24.18 6.30
CA TRP A 10 -27.18 24.15 6.50
C TRP A 10 -27.70 25.34 7.30
N HIS A 11 -26.92 25.84 8.26
CA HIS A 11 -27.26 27.08 8.97
C HIS A 11 -27.22 28.28 8.02
N ALA A 12 -26.22 28.35 7.13
CA ALA A 12 -26.09 29.44 6.15
C ALA A 12 -27.14 29.37 5.03
N ALA A 13 -27.50 28.18 4.56
CA ALA A 13 -28.39 27.98 3.42
C ALA A 13 -29.88 27.88 3.79
N ALA A 14 -30.21 27.30 4.94
CA ALA A 14 -31.60 27.01 5.34
C ALA A 14 -31.99 27.68 6.67
N GLY A 15 -31.07 28.38 7.35
CA GLY A 15 -31.34 29.00 8.65
C GLY A 15 -31.64 28.00 9.78
N VAL A 16 -31.42 26.70 9.53
CA VAL A 16 -31.78 25.64 10.47
C VAL A 16 -30.70 25.53 11.55
N ASN A 17 -31.08 25.87 12.78
CA ASN A 17 -30.21 25.77 13.93
C ASN A 17 -30.19 24.31 14.43
N CYS A 18 -29.25 23.52 13.92
CA CYS A 18 -29.07 22.12 14.29
C CYS A 18 -27.72 21.89 14.98
N THR A 19 -27.68 21.01 15.96
CA THR A 19 -26.44 20.62 16.62
C THR A 19 -25.67 19.64 15.74
N GLU A 20 -24.35 19.67 15.81
CA GLU A 20 -23.47 18.74 15.08
C GLU A 20 -23.87 17.26 15.31
N ARG A 21 -24.32 16.94 16.53
CA ARG A 21 -24.80 15.60 16.91
C ARG A 21 -26.05 15.18 16.12
N ARG A 22 -26.99 16.10 15.85
CA ARG A 22 -28.17 15.81 15.02
C ARG A 22 -27.79 15.57 13.55
N VAL A 23 -26.87 16.37 13.02
CA VAL A 23 -26.34 16.18 11.66
C VAL A 23 -25.66 14.81 11.55
N ARG A 24 -24.83 14.44 12.53
CA ARG A 24 -24.17 13.13 12.58
C ARG A 24 -25.17 11.96 12.64
N ASN A 25 -26.21 12.07 13.48
CA ASN A 25 -27.22 11.02 13.59
C ASN A 25 -28.01 10.84 12.29
N ARG A 26 -28.38 11.94 11.61
CA ARG A 26 -29.04 11.86 10.30
C ARG A 26 -28.16 11.25 9.22
N LEU A 27 -26.86 11.57 9.21
CA LEU A 27 -25.91 10.94 8.31
C LEU A 27 -25.80 9.43 8.57
N LEU A 28 -25.81 9.00 9.85
CA LEU A 28 -25.81 7.58 10.21
C LEU A 28 -27.12 6.87 9.83
N GLU A 29 -28.28 7.49 10.02
CA GLU A 29 -29.58 6.98 9.55
C GLU A 29 -29.62 6.81 8.03
N ALA A 30 -28.99 7.72 7.29
CA ALA A 30 -28.82 7.62 5.84
C ALA A 30 -27.72 6.62 5.41
N GLY A 31 -27.13 5.88 6.35
CA GLY A 31 -26.08 4.88 6.09
C GLY A 31 -24.68 5.46 5.83
N LEU A 32 -24.50 6.78 5.97
CA LEU A 32 -23.23 7.47 5.71
C LEU A 32 -22.38 7.49 6.97
N LYS A 33 -21.36 6.63 7.01
CA LYS A 33 -20.34 6.58 8.07
C LYS A 33 -19.15 7.44 7.70
N SER A 34 -18.61 8.20 8.67
CA SER A 34 -17.38 8.96 8.43
C SER A 34 -16.18 8.02 8.38
N CYS A 35 -15.45 8.03 7.26
CA CYS A 35 -14.17 7.34 7.14
C CYS A 35 -13.02 8.35 7.22
N LYS A 36 -12.01 8.09 8.05
CA LYS A 36 -10.77 8.89 8.05
C LYS A 36 -9.91 8.45 6.87
N ALA A 37 -9.74 9.31 5.87
CA ALA A 37 -8.87 9.01 4.73
C ALA A 37 -7.43 8.80 5.22
N ARG A 38 -6.75 7.73 4.75
CA ARG A 38 -5.34 7.49 5.06
C ARG A 38 -4.49 8.63 4.48
N LYS A 39 -3.57 9.18 5.28
CA LYS A 39 -2.59 10.16 4.79
C LYS A 39 -1.68 9.46 3.80
N LYS A 40 -1.80 9.79 2.51
CA LYS A 40 -0.90 9.25 1.48
C LYS A 40 0.44 9.98 1.58
N PRO A 41 1.58 9.28 1.48
CA PRO A 41 2.88 9.95 1.40
C PRO A 41 2.91 10.89 0.19
N PHE A 42 3.51 12.06 0.36
CA PHE A 42 3.61 13.07 -0.69
C PHE A 42 4.54 12.56 -1.81
N ILE A 43 4.00 12.35 -3.01
CA ILE A 43 4.78 11.97 -4.19
C ILE A 43 5.39 13.23 -4.79
N ASN A 44 6.71 13.28 -4.87
CA ASN A 44 7.40 14.38 -5.53
C ASN A 44 7.35 14.28 -7.07
N GLU A 45 7.64 15.37 -7.76
CA GLU A 45 7.56 15.46 -9.23
C GLU A 45 8.49 14.48 -9.96
N LYS A 46 9.66 14.20 -9.39
CA LYS A 46 10.63 13.24 -9.95
C LYS A 46 10.09 11.81 -9.88
N GLN A 47 9.51 11.43 -8.75
CA GLN A 47 8.89 10.14 -8.51
C GLN A 47 7.66 9.97 -9.39
N ARG A 48 6.80 10.99 -9.49
CA ARG A 48 5.61 10.96 -10.35
C ARG A 48 5.99 10.64 -11.80
N ARG A 49 7.01 11.32 -12.34
CA ARG A 49 7.52 11.08 -13.71
C ARG A 49 8.09 9.68 -13.87
N ALA A 50 8.90 9.21 -12.91
CA ALA A 50 9.45 7.85 -12.95
C ALA A 50 8.35 6.79 -12.94
N ARG A 51 7.33 6.94 -12.08
CA ARG A 51 6.16 6.06 -12.00
C ARG A 51 5.36 6.03 -13.30
N LEU A 52 5.11 7.20 -13.88
CA LEU A 52 4.36 7.29 -15.14
C LEU A 52 5.14 6.69 -16.30
N LYS A 53 6.46 6.92 -16.37
CA LYS A 53 7.33 6.30 -17.38
C LYS A 53 7.28 4.78 -17.25
N PHE A 54 7.52 4.26 -16.05
CA PHE A 54 7.47 2.82 -15.78
C PHE A 54 6.13 2.20 -16.20
N ALA A 55 5.01 2.81 -15.80
CA ALA A 55 3.69 2.28 -16.15
C ALA A 55 3.41 2.31 -17.66
N LYS A 56 3.91 3.32 -18.38
CA LYS A 56 3.80 3.39 -19.84
C LYS A 56 4.66 2.35 -20.54
N ASP A 57 5.89 2.16 -20.08
CA ASP A 57 6.84 1.19 -20.64
C ASP A 57 6.33 -0.26 -20.51
N HIS A 58 5.54 -0.55 -19.47
CA HIS A 58 5.02 -1.88 -19.16
C HIS A 58 3.48 -1.98 -19.34
N LYS A 59 2.87 -1.06 -20.09
CA LYS A 59 1.40 -0.99 -20.23
C LYS A 59 0.79 -2.21 -20.95
N ASP A 60 1.56 -2.80 -21.86
CA ASP A 60 1.16 -3.90 -22.73
C ASP A 60 1.66 -5.26 -22.22
N TRP A 61 2.36 -5.29 -21.08
CA TRP A 61 2.85 -6.54 -20.47
C TRP A 61 1.69 -7.41 -19.97
N THR A 62 1.76 -8.70 -20.29
CA THR A 62 0.76 -9.67 -19.86
C THR A 62 1.08 -10.24 -18.47
N VAL A 63 0.16 -11.03 -17.91
CA VAL A 63 0.38 -11.71 -16.63
C VAL A 63 1.59 -12.66 -16.72
N GLU A 64 1.82 -13.28 -17.87
CA GLU A 64 2.96 -14.15 -18.15
C GLU A 64 4.30 -13.39 -18.22
N ASP A 65 4.28 -12.11 -18.60
CA ASP A 65 5.47 -11.27 -18.52
C ASP A 65 5.77 -10.88 -17.07
N TRP A 66 4.73 -10.55 -16.30
CA TRP A 66 4.86 -10.23 -14.88
C TRP A 66 5.22 -11.44 -14.02
N SER A 67 4.84 -12.67 -14.40
CA SER A 67 5.18 -13.88 -13.64
C SER A 67 6.68 -14.21 -13.68
N LYS A 68 7.42 -13.65 -14.63
CA LYS A 68 8.88 -13.77 -14.75
C LYS A 68 9.63 -12.73 -13.90
N VAL A 69 8.92 -11.81 -13.26
CA VAL A 69 9.51 -10.75 -12.43
C VAL A 69 9.62 -11.24 -10.99
N VAL A 70 10.82 -11.14 -10.42
CA VAL A 70 11.05 -11.34 -8.99
C VAL A 70 10.80 -10.03 -8.26
N PHE A 71 9.84 -10.03 -7.33
CA PHE A 71 9.54 -8.90 -6.47
C PHE A 71 10.24 -9.09 -5.11
N SER A 72 10.90 -8.05 -4.61
CA SER A 72 11.47 -8.02 -3.26
C SER A 72 11.19 -6.69 -2.57
N ASP A 73 10.95 -6.71 -1.26
CA ASP A 73 10.73 -5.51 -0.45
C ASP A 73 11.13 -5.75 1.00
N GLU A 74 11.27 -4.67 1.75
CA GLU A 74 11.51 -4.70 3.19
C GLU A 74 10.31 -4.10 3.95
N CYS A 75 9.85 -4.80 5.00
CA CYS A 75 8.79 -4.32 5.89
C CYS A 75 9.31 -4.26 7.34
N ASN A 76 8.82 -3.29 8.11
CA ASN A 76 9.16 -3.14 9.53
C ASN A 76 7.98 -3.59 10.41
N PHE A 77 8.20 -4.61 11.24
CA PHE A 77 7.25 -5.08 12.25
C PHE A 77 7.68 -4.57 13.64
N GLN A 78 6.78 -3.90 14.36
CA GLN A 78 7.05 -3.30 15.66
C GLN A 78 6.29 -4.04 16.78
N LEU A 79 6.96 -4.21 17.93
CA LEU A 79 6.44 -4.93 19.11
C LEU A 79 5.56 -4.06 20.04
N CYS A 80 5.61 -2.73 19.92
CA CYS A 80 4.82 -1.80 20.75
C CYS A 80 4.33 -0.60 19.94
N GLU A 81 3.09 -0.15 20.21
CA GLU A 81 2.53 1.09 19.68
C GLU A 81 3.27 2.30 20.26
N THR A 82 4.22 2.85 19.51
CA THR A 82 4.65 4.25 19.67
C THR A 82 4.33 5.02 18.39
N PRO A 83 4.13 6.35 18.44
CA PRO A 83 3.57 7.09 17.32
C PRO A 83 4.60 7.17 16.16
N SER A 84 4.42 6.30 15.17
CA SER A 84 4.77 6.45 13.76
C SER A 84 6.08 7.19 13.42
N HIS A 85 7.15 6.42 13.17
CA HIS A 85 8.24 6.85 12.29
C HIS A 85 8.42 5.80 11.19
N VAL A 86 7.90 6.10 9.99
CA VAL A 86 8.11 5.30 8.78
C VAL A 86 9.43 5.74 8.15
N MET A 87 10.50 4.99 8.39
CA MET A 87 11.73 5.14 7.60
C MET A 87 11.56 4.43 6.27
N ASN A 88 11.28 5.21 5.23
CA ASN A 88 11.43 4.80 3.85
C ASN A 88 12.87 5.12 3.42
N ASN A 89 13.53 4.12 2.79
CA ASN A 89 14.76 4.22 1.99
C ASN A 89 16.08 3.88 2.72
N ALA A 90 16.39 2.59 2.82
CA ALA A 90 17.76 2.11 3.02
C ALA A 90 18.31 1.49 1.71
N PRO A 91 19.53 1.84 1.27
CA PRO A 91 20.16 1.27 0.08
C PRO A 91 20.78 -0.11 0.37
N CYS A 92 20.00 -1.07 0.84
CA CYS A 92 20.45 -2.44 1.13
C CYS A 92 20.39 -3.36 -0.10
N HIS A 93 19.50 -3.11 -1.07
CA HIS A 93 19.45 -3.85 -2.35
C HIS A 93 20.60 -3.51 -3.33
N THR A 94 21.57 -2.71 -2.91
CA THR A 94 22.79 -2.39 -3.69
C THR A 94 24.01 -3.20 -3.25
N ALA A 95 23.83 -4.24 -2.42
CA ALA A 95 24.90 -5.14 -2.02
C ALA A 95 25.43 -5.93 -3.23
N GLY A 96 26.75 -5.95 -3.42
CA GLY A 96 27.40 -6.61 -4.56
C GLY A 96 27.06 -8.11 -4.71
N SER A 97 26.76 -8.78 -3.60
CA SER A 97 26.37 -10.21 -3.56
C SER A 97 25.01 -10.49 -4.23
N ILE A 98 24.02 -9.62 -4.04
CA ILE A 98 22.69 -9.76 -4.67
C ILE A 98 22.80 -9.58 -6.20
N LYS A 99 23.67 -8.67 -6.67
CA LYS A 99 23.92 -8.46 -8.09
C LYS A 99 24.59 -9.68 -8.77
N VAL A 100 25.45 -10.39 -8.04
CA VAL A 100 26.09 -11.62 -8.53
C VAL A 100 25.06 -12.75 -8.61
N TRP A 101 24.27 -12.97 -7.55
CA TRP A 101 23.23 -14.00 -7.55
C TRP A 101 22.15 -13.76 -8.64
N MET A 102 21.74 -12.51 -8.85
CA MET A 102 20.79 -12.13 -9.91
C MET A 102 21.36 -12.33 -11.32
N ARG A 103 22.67 -12.12 -11.51
CA ARG A 103 23.37 -12.35 -12.78
C ARG A 103 23.44 -13.84 -13.11
N ASP A 104 23.74 -14.67 -12.11
CA ASP A 104 23.88 -16.13 -12.29
C ASP A 104 22.54 -16.84 -12.57
N HIS A 105 21.42 -16.30 -12.10
CA HIS A 105 20.09 -16.88 -12.33
C HIS A 105 19.34 -16.30 -13.55
N GLN A 106 20.01 -15.51 -14.40
CA GLN A 106 19.40 -14.84 -15.58
C GLN A 106 18.11 -14.05 -15.28
N ASN A 107 17.94 -13.59 -14.04
CA ASN A 107 16.74 -12.88 -13.65
C ASN A 107 16.77 -11.46 -14.25
N LYS A 108 15.83 -11.16 -15.15
CA LYS A 108 15.65 -9.81 -15.69
C LYS A 108 15.31 -8.84 -14.56
N THR A 109 16.29 -8.04 -14.16
CA THR A 109 16.08 -6.95 -13.20
C THR A 109 15.32 -5.82 -13.89
N ILE A 110 14.13 -5.49 -13.40
CA ILE A 110 13.38 -4.33 -13.87
C ILE A 110 13.73 -3.11 -13.02
N SER A 111 13.89 -1.94 -13.66
CA SER A 111 14.14 -0.69 -12.93
C SER A 111 12.85 -0.20 -12.29
N TRP A 112 12.70 -0.46 -10.98
CA TRP A 112 11.49 -0.14 -10.23
C TRP A 112 11.42 1.35 -9.83
N PRO A 113 10.25 2.01 -9.93
CA PRO A 113 10.12 3.41 -9.55
C PRO A 113 10.12 3.59 -8.01
N ALA A 114 11.07 4.36 -7.50
CA ALA A 114 11.20 4.66 -6.06
C ALA A 114 9.91 5.24 -5.44
N GLN A 115 9.64 4.89 -4.18
CA GLN A 115 8.42 5.26 -3.43
C GLN A 115 7.11 4.83 -4.14
N SER A 116 7.03 3.55 -4.51
CA SER A 116 5.82 2.96 -5.07
C SER A 116 5.35 1.71 -4.32
N PRO A 117 5.03 1.83 -3.01
CA PRO A 117 4.52 0.71 -2.23
C PRO A 117 3.17 0.22 -2.77
N ASP A 118 2.37 1.12 -3.35
CA ASP A 118 1.11 0.79 -4.04
C ASP A 118 1.29 0.01 -5.35
N LEU A 119 2.53 -0.10 -5.84
CA LEU A 119 2.86 -0.93 -7.00
C LEU A 119 3.49 -2.26 -6.60
N ASN A 120 3.91 -2.43 -5.35
CA ASN A 120 4.62 -3.63 -4.93
C ASN A 120 3.63 -4.68 -4.41
N PRO A 121 3.46 -5.83 -5.07
CA PRO A 121 2.48 -6.82 -4.62
C PRO A 121 2.81 -7.39 -3.23
N THR A 122 4.07 -7.36 -2.80
CA THR A 122 4.48 -7.83 -1.46
C THR A 122 3.91 -6.97 -0.33
N GLU A 123 3.59 -5.69 -0.56
CA GLU A 123 2.89 -4.83 0.41
C GLU A 123 1.50 -5.39 0.75
N ASN A 124 0.80 -6.01 -0.20
CA ASN A 124 -0.48 -6.66 0.09
C ASN A 124 -0.30 -7.85 1.02
N LEU A 125 0.79 -8.61 0.85
CA LEU A 125 1.13 -9.74 1.72
C LEU A 125 1.49 -9.28 3.12
N TRP A 126 2.30 -8.22 3.24
CA TRP A 126 2.65 -7.60 4.51
C TRP A 126 1.41 -7.07 5.24
N ASN A 127 0.48 -6.42 4.53
CA ASN A 127 -0.79 -5.98 5.11
C ASN A 127 -1.65 -7.13 5.65
N VAL A 128 -1.61 -8.32 5.02
CA VAL A 128 -2.31 -9.51 5.53
C VAL A 128 -1.66 -10.00 6.81
N ILE A 129 -0.33 -10.10 6.83
CA ILE A 129 0.45 -10.58 7.99
C ILE A 129 0.29 -9.61 9.17
N GLN A 130 0.34 -8.30 8.92
CA GLN A 130 0.20 -7.27 9.96
C GLN A 130 -1.19 -7.32 10.62
N ARG A 131 -2.27 -7.51 9.85
CA ARG A 131 -3.62 -7.67 10.43
C ARG A 131 -3.73 -8.91 11.32
N LYS A 132 -3.06 -10.01 10.95
CA LYS A 132 -3.04 -11.22 11.77
C LYS A 132 -2.22 -11.00 13.04
N MET A 133 -1.11 -10.26 12.93
CA MET A 133 -0.26 -9.87 14.05
C MET A 133 -1.02 -9.00 15.06
N ASP A 134 -1.83 -8.04 14.61
CA ASP A 134 -2.66 -7.19 15.48
C ASP A 134 -3.62 -8.01 16.37
N GLY A 135 -4.04 -9.19 15.88
CA GLY A 135 -4.83 -10.15 16.64
C GLY A 135 -4.01 -11.02 17.59
N HIS A 136 -2.79 -11.40 17.20
CA HIS A 136 -1.91 -12.30 17.97
C HIS A 136 -1.14 -11.58 19.09
N LYS A 137 -0.77 -10.30 18.88
CA LYS A 137 -0.06 -9.44 19.83
C LYS A 137 1.18 -10.08 20.47
N PRO A 138 2.21 -10.42 19.67
CA PRO A 138 3.46 -10.96 20.20
C PRO A 138 4.11 -9.97 21.17
N SER A 139 4.57 -10.46 22.32
CA SER A 139 5.10 -9.62 23.41
C SER A 139 6.63 -9.51 23.41
N ASN A 140 7.31 -10.36 22.64
CA ASN A 140 8.76 -10.37 22.53
C ASN A 140 9.22 -10.71 21.11
N LYS A 141 10.52 -10.51 20.86
CA LYS A 141 11.14 -10.72 19.55
C LYS A 141 11.06 -12.18 19.09
N ALA A 142 11.15 -13.15 20.00
CA ALA A 142 11.12 -14.57 19.64
C ALA A 142 9.74 -14.97 19.13
N GLU A 143 8.67 -14.60 19.85
CA GLU A 143 7.28 -14.80 19.44
C GLU A 143 6.96 -14.11 18.12
N LEU A 144 7.47 -12.88 17.93
CA LEU A 144 7.29 -12.16 16.67
C LEU A 144 7.95 -12.90 15.50
N LEU A 145 9.19 -13.35 15.67
CA LEU A 145 9.90 -14.09 14.63
C LEU A 145 9.23 -15.42 14.32
N GLU A 146 8.81 -16.16 15.34
CA GLU A 146 8.08 -17.41 15.17
C GLU A 146 6.77 -17.20 14.41
N PHE A 147 5.98 -16.21 14.82
CA PHE A 147 4.74 -15.84 14.15
C PHE A 147 4.97 -15.47 12.68
N LEU A 148 5.96 -14.62 12.41
CA LEU A 148 6.30 -14.21 11.03
C LEU A 148 6.72 -15.41 10.18
N CYS A 149 7.57 -16.29 10.70
CA CYS A 149 7.97 -17.52 10.01
C CYS A 149 6.77 -18.43 9.73
N GLN A 150 5.89 -18.63 10.71
CA GLN A 150 4.69 -19.45 10.55
C GLN A 150 3.73 -18.88 9.51
N GLU A 151 3.49 -17.57 9.53
CA GLU A 151 2.61 -16.92 8.56
C GLU A 151 3.23 -16.87 7.16
N TRP A 152 4.55 -16.72 7.07
CA TRP A 152 5.27 -16.79 5.80
C TRP A 152 5.20 -18.19 5.19
N CYS A 153 5.35 -19.25 5.98
CA CYS A 153 5.21 -20.63 5.51
C CYS A 153 3.80 -20.97 5.00
N LYS A 154 2.78 -20.19 5.40
CA LYS A 154 1.39 -20.36 4.92
C LYS A 154 1.13 -19.68 3.58
N VAL A 155 2.08 -18.90 3.06
CA VAL A 155 1.92 -18.19 1.79
C VAL A 155 1.92 -19.21 0.65
N THR A 156 0.79 -19.31 -0.04
CA THR A 156 0.61 -20.29 -1.13
C THR A 156 1.00 -19.72 -2.48
N GLN A 157 1.35 -20.60 -3.42
CA GLN A 157 1.58 -20.23 -4.82
C GLN A 157 0.38 -19.45 -5.40
N GLN A 158 -0.85 -19.85 -5.09
CA GLN A 158 -2.06 -19.16 -5.54
C GLN A 158 -2.14 -17.71 -5.00
N GLN A 159 -1.61 -17.44 -3.80
CA GLN A 159 -1.50 -16.06 -3.32
C GLN A 159 -0.50 -15.27 -4.15
N CYS A 160 0.65 -15.85 -4.49
CA CYS A 160 1.64 -15.22 -5.36
C CYS A 160 1.11 -14.97 -6.79
N GLU A 161 0.36 -15.91 -7.37
CA GLU A 161 -0.23 -15.75 -8.71
C GLU A 161 -1.26 -14.61 -8.75
N ARG A 162 -2.16 -14.55 -7.76
CA ARG A 162 -3.10 -13.42 -7.61
C ARG A 162 -2.38 -12.07 -7.50
N LEU A 163 -1.20 -12.04 -6.89
CA LEU A 163 -0.39 -10.83 -6.79
C LEU A 163 0.14 -10.38 -8.16
N VAL A 164 0.57 -11.33 -9.00
CA VAL A 164 1.01 -11.06 -10.38
C VAL A 164 -0.15 -10.58 -11.26
N GLU A 165 -1.34 -11.19 -11.11
CA GLU A 165 -2.55 -10.81 -11.86
C GLU A 165 -3.01 -9.36 -11.62
N ILE A 166 -2.65 -8.78 -10.47
CA ILE A 166 -3.01 -7.40 -10.13
C ILE A 166 -2.14 -6.39 -10.90
N MET A 167 -0.94 -6.76 -11.36
CA MET A 167 0.03 -5.83 -11.95
C MET A 167 -0.48 -5.06 -13.18
N PRO A 168 -1.15 -5.70 -14.17
CA PRO A 168 -1.74 -4.96 -15.29
C PRO A 168 -2.77 -3.91 -14.84
N ARG A 169 -3.55 -4.21 -13.79
CA ARG A 169 -4.52 -3.27 -13.22
C ARG A 169 -3.81 -2.11 -12.53
N CYS A 170 -2.74 -2.38 -11.79
CA CYS A 170 -1.91 -1.35 -11.16
C CYS A 170 -1.32 -0.38 -12.19
N MET A 171 -0.76 -0.89 -13.29
CA MET A 171 -0.20 -0.04 -14.36
C MET A 171 -1.28 0.88 -14.96
N LYS A 172 -2.46 0.32 -15.29
CA LYS A 172 -3.61 1.10 -15.78
C LYS A 172 -4.03 2.19 -14.78
N GLY A 173 -4.04 1.86 -13.49
CA GLY A 173 -4.36 2.82 -12.43
C GLY A 173 -3.37 3.98 -12.35
N VAL A 174 -2.07 3.69 -12.43
CA VAL A 174 -1.01 4.72 -12.40
C VAL A 174 -1.08 5.63 -13.62
N ILE A 175 -1.32 5.08 -14.82
CA ILE A 175 -1.50 5.87 -16.04
C ILE A 175 -2.72 6.78 -15.89
N LYS A 176 -3.86 6.24 -15.46
CA LYS A 176 -5.10 7.01 -15.24
C LYS A 176 -4.90 8.15 -14.24
N ASN A 177 -4.11 7.92 -13.20
CA ASN A 177 -3.79 8.92 -12.18
C ASN A 177 -2.53 9.73 -12.51
N GLN A 178 -2.00 9.68 -13.73
CA GLN A 178 -0.84 10.46 -14.16
C GLN A 178 0.41 10.32 -13.25
N GLY A 179 0.61 9.15 -12.67
CA GLY A 179 1.73 8.88 -11.76
C GLY A 179 1.45 9.18 -10.28
N TYR A 180 0.30 9.79 -9.94
CA TYR A 180 -0.14 9.97 -8.54
C TYR A 180 -0.63 8.65 -7.93
N SER A 181 -0.64 8.56 -6.60
CA SER A 181 -1.00 7.35 -5.87
C SER A 181 -2.38 6.83 -6.27
N THR A 182 -2.46 5.54 -6.59
CA THR A 182 -3.72 4.86 -6.86
C THR A 182 -4.54 4.66 -5.58
N LYS A 183 -5.85 4.43 -5.71
CA LYS A 183 -6.66 3.97 -4.56
C LYS A 183 -6.45 2.46 -4.48
N SER A 184 -5.85 2.01 -3.38
CA SER A 184 -5.89 0.62 -2.92
C SER A 184 -7.30 0.29 -2.45
#